data_AF-A0A373MZ04-F1
#
_entry.id   AF-A0A373MZ04-F1
#
_cell.length_a   1.000
_cell.length_b   1.000
_cell.length_c   1.000
_cell.angle_alpha   90.00
_cell.angle_beta   90.00
_cell.angle_gamma   90.00
#
_symmetry.space_group_name_H-M   'P 1'
#
loop_
_entity.id
_entity.type
_entity.pdbx_description
1 polymer ?
#
loop_
_entity_poly.entity_id
_entity_poly.type
_entity_poly.pdbx_seq_one_letter_code
_entity_poly.pdbx_strand_id
1 'polypeptide(L)'
;MLDRMAELFEVPVSVLLGGGLEVEEEQPSELNEIAQQLAVLNDQLVQQAVRRRKVIRYAFVGVFAAIFVLIGAAIGLRVYTESQLRDEASLRTVRYECTLDGESYVYEASYNSQYQILYEGGDAWISNHVRPEQYEDVNVLSAQMQDYFEEKGGTCTIIDKNP
;
A
#
# COMPACT_ATOMS: atom_id res chain seq x y z
N MET A 1 94.31 20.55 41.88
CA MET A 1 93.62 19.86 40.75
C MET A 1 92.09 20.03 40.85
N LEU A 2 91.61 21.24 41.20
CA LEU A 2 90.19 21.62 41.17
C LEU A 2 89.96 22.95 40.42
N ASP A 3 91.00 23.56 39.83
CA ASP A 3 90.88 24.83 39.09
C ASP A 3 90.65 24.68 37.58
N ARG A 4 90.65 23.45 37.03
CA ARG A 4 90.52 23.22 35.57
C ARG A 4 89.18 22.64 35.11
N MET A 5 88.19 22.50 36.00
CA MET A 5 86.83 22.08 35.63
C MET A 5 85.83 23.25 35.61
N ALA A 6 86.25 24.46 35.97
CA ALA A 6 85.42 25.67 35.98
C ALA A 6 85.35 26.39 34.62
N GLU A 7 86.08 25.92 33.61
CA GLU A 7 86.17 26.55 32.28
C GLU A 7 85.34 25.83 31.19
N LEU A 8 84.62 24.76 31.54
CA LEU A 8 83.86 23.93 30.57
C LEU A 8 82.32 24.07 30.70
N PHE A 9 81.83 24.94 31.58
CA PHE A 9 80.41 25.25 31.70
C PHE A 9 80.20 26.75 31.51
N GLU A 10 80.21 27.18 30.26
CA GLU A 10 79.78 28.52 29.80
C GLU A 10 78.27 28.78 30.00
N VAL A 11 77.56 27.94 30.74
CA VAL A 11 76.13 28.08 30.99
C VAL A 11 75.90 28.05 32.52
N PRO A 12 75.42 29.15 33.13
CA PRO A 12 75.22 29.21 34.57
C PRO A 12 74.15 28.20 35.02
N VAL A 13 74.41 27.51 36.14
CA VAL A 13 73.57 26.45 36.70
C VAL A 13 72.15 26.93 37.06
N SER A 14 71.93 28.25 37.16
CA SER A 14 70.60 28.87 37.26
C SER A 14 69.71 28.60 36.05
N VAL A 15 70.29 28.34 34.87
CA VAL A 15 69.59 27.93 33.65
C VAL A 15 69.19 26.44 33.70
N LEU A 16 69.97 25.60 34.38
CA LEU A 16 69.71 24.16 34.52
C LEU A 16 68.72 23.82 35.66
N LEU A 17 68.56 24.69 36.65
CA LEU A 17 67.67 24.49 37.80
C LEU A 17 66.34 25.26 37.70
N GLY A 18 65.97 25.77 36.52
CA GLY A 18 64.67 26.41 36.32
C GLY A 18 64.53 27.76 37.04
N GLY A 19 65.61 28.55 37.11
CA GLY A 19 65.65 29.90 37.69
C GLY A 19 64.98 30.96 36.81
N GLY A 20 63.80 30.66 36.29
CA GLY A 20 63.04 31.53 35.39
C GLY A 20 61.64 30.99 35.13
N LEU A 21 60.99 30.39 36.13
CA LEU A 21 59.54 30.34 36.12
C LEU A 21 59.06 31.68 36.64
N GLU A 22 59.14 32.69 35.77
CA GLU A 22 58.12 33.72 35.77
C GLU A 22 56.81 32.96 35.61
N VAL A 23 56.09 32.81 36.72
CA VAL A 23 54.69 32.50 36.70
C VAL A 23 54.04 33.72 36.07
N GLU A 24 54.11 33.80 34.74
CA GLU A 24 53.25 34.69 33.96
C GLU A 24 51.83 34.20 34.23
N GLU A 25 51.20 34.84 35.20
CA GLU A 25 49.75 34.87 35.37
C GLU A 25 49.12 35.64 34.19
N GLU A 26 49.35 35.15 32.99
CA GLU A 26 48.56 35.45 31.81
C GLU A 26 48.11 34.05 31.36
N GLN A 27 46.84 33.66 31.36
CA GLN A 27 45.78 34.30 30.59
C GLN A 27 44.41 33.77 31.07
N PRO A 28 43.80 34.37 32.11
CA PRO A 28 42.40 34.07 32.43
C PRO A 28 41.44 34.54 31.33
N SER A 29 41.86 35.50 30.49
CA SER A 29 41.09 36.01 29.33
C SER A 29 41.01 34.99 28.19
N GLU A 30 42.12 34.40 27.75
CA GLU A 30 42.11 33.43 26.64
C GLU A 30 41.43 32.11 27.04
N LEU A 31 41.64 31.61 28.26
CA LEU A 31 40.93 30.42 28.73
C LEU A 31 39.42 30.66 28.84
N ASN A 32 39.02 31.85 29.27
CA ASN A 32 37.61 32.23 29.36
C ASN A 32 37.01 32.42 27.96
N GLU A 33 37.74 32.99 27.00
CA GLU A 33 37.32 33.07 25.59
C GLU A 33 37.19 31.69 24.93
N ILE A 34 38.12 30.77 25.18
CA ILE A 34 38.05 29.38 24.69
C ILE A 34 36.86 28.65 25.32
N ALA A 35 36.62 28.83 26.62
CA ALA A 35 35.45 28.27 27.29
C ALA A 35 34.13 28.84 26.75
N GLN A 36 34.11 30.13 26.42
CA GLN A 36 32.96 30.82 25.82
C GLN A 36 32.71 30.34 24.39
N GLN A 37 33.77 30.12 23.60
CA GLN A 37 33.67 29.53 22.27
C GLN A 37 33.17 28.08 22.33
N LEU A 38 33.66 27.27 23.26
CA LEU A 38 33.16 25.91 23.51
C LEU A 38 31.68 25.90 23.88
N ALA A 39 31.23 26.83 24.73
CA ALA A 39 29.83 26.96 25.10
C ALA A 39 28.95 27.33 23.89
N VAL A 40 29.39 28.29 23.06
CA VAL A 40 28.68 28.68 21.83
C VAL A 40 28.65 27.54 20.82
N LEU A 41 29.75 26.81 20.65
CA LEU A 41 29.85 25.69 19.72
C LEU A 41 28.97 24.51 20.16
N ASN A 42 28.92 24.23 21.47
CA ASN A 42 28.03 23.22 22.04
C ASN A 42 26.56 23.61 21.85
N ASP A 43 26.20 24.88 22.06
CA ASP A 43 24.83 25.36 21.90
C ASP A 43 24.36 25.29 20.43
N GLN A 44 25.25 25.56 19.47
CA GLN A 44 24.97 25.38 18.04
C GLN A 44 24.74 23.90 17.66
N LEU A 45 25.54 22.97 18.19
CA LEU A 45 25.39 21.54 17.95
C LEU A 45 24.10 20.99 18.58
N VAL A 46 23.75 21.44 19.78
CA VAL A 46 22.51 21.08 20.45
C VAL A 46 21.30 21.59 19.65
N GLN A 47 21.34 22.83 19.16
CA GLN A 47 20.28 23.35 18.28
C GLN A 47 20.17 22.59 16.94
N GLN A 48 21.30 22.19 16.34
CA GLN A 48 21.31 21.38 15.11
C GLN A 48 20.73 19.98 15.35
N ALA A 49 21.05 19.35 16.47
CA ALA A 49 20.52 18.03 16.84
C ALA A 49 19.01 18.07 17.09
N VAL A 50 18.49 19.12 17.71
CA VAL A 50 17.05 19.30 17.95
C VAL A 50 16.29 19.57 16.64
N ARG A 51 16.82 20.40 15.73
CA ARG A 51 16.22 20.63 14.40
C ARG A 51 16.23 19.36 13.54
N ARG A 52 17.33 18.60 13.51
CA ARG A 52 17.42 17.34 12.75
C ARG A 52 16.41 16.29 13.24
N ARG A 53 16.19 16.17 14.55
CA ARG A 53 15.23 15.21 15.11
C ARG A 53 13.78 15.49 14.68
N LYS A 54 13.39 16.76 14.56
CA LYS A 54 12.04 17.13 14.08
C LYS A 54 11.86 16.78 12.60
N VAL A 55 12.84 17.12 11.76
CA VAL A 55 12.79 16.83 10.32
C VAL A 55 12.75 15.32 10.05
N ILE A 56 13.57 14.54 10.77
CA ILE A 56 13.60 13.07 10.63
C ILE A 56 12.23 12.46 10.99
N ARG A 57 11.58 12.92 12.06
CA ARG A 57 10.24 12.41 12.43
C ARG A 57 9.18 12.73 11.37
N TYR A 58 9.16 13.94 10.84
CA TYR A 58 8.19 14.29 9.78
C TYR A 58 8.48 13.57 8.46
N ALA A 59 9.75 13.35 8.12
CA ALA A 59 10.14 12.58 6.94
C ALA A 59 9.68 11.11 7.05
N PHE A 60 9.88 10.47 8.21
CA PHE A 60 9.40 9.10 8.42
C PHE A 60 7.87 9.02 8.35
N VAL A 61 7.14 9.95 8.99
CA VAL A 61 5.68 9.96 8.93
C VAL A 61 5.17 10.14 7.50
N GLY A 62 5.79 11.02 6.70
CA GLY A 62 5.43 11.22 5.30
C GLY A 62 5.68 9.97 4.44
N VAL A 63 6.82 9.30 4.63
CA VAL A 63 7.14 8.05 3.91
C VAL A 63 6.19 6.93 4.31
N PHE A 64 5.90 6.76 5.60
CA PHE A 64 4.93 5.76 6.06
C PHE A 64 3.53 6.02 5.53
N ALA A 65 3.09 7.28 5.49
CA ALA A 65 1.79 7.64 4.91
C ALA A 65 1.73 7.32 3.40
N ALA A 66 2.77 7.63 2.64
CA ALA A 66 2.85 7.31 1.22
C ALA A 66 2.83 5.79 0.97
N ILE A 67 3.58 5.02 1.77
CA ILE A 67 3.60 3.55 1.69
C ILE A 67 2.22 2.98 2.03
N PHE A 68 1.54 3.49 3.06
CA PHE A 68 0.19 3.04 3.43
C PHE A 68 -0.82 3.26 2.32
N VAL A 69 -0.77 4.42 1.65
CA VAL A 69 -1.64 4.72 0.50
C VAL A 69 -1.37 3.77 -0.66
N LEU A 70 -0.10 3.49 -0.97
CA LEU A 70 0.26 2.56 -2.04
C LEU A 70 -0.15 1.12 -1.74
N ILE A 71 0.05 0.65 -0.51
CA ILE A 71 -0.39 -0.69 -0.10
C ILE A 71 -1.91 -0.79 -0.12
N GLY A 72 -2.62 0.22 0.40
CA GLY A 72 -4.07 0.27 0.38
C GLY A 72 -4.62 0.27 -1.05
N ALA A 73 -4.01 1.02 -1.96
CA ALA A 73 -4.36 1.02 -3.38
C ALA A 73 -4.08 -0.34 -4.05
N ALA A 74 -2.94 -0.98 -3.74
CA ALA A 74 -2.60 -2.29 -4.29
C ALA A 74 -3.53 -3.40 -3.80
N ILE A 75 -3.86 -3.42 -2.49
CA ILE A 75 -4.81 -4.37 -1.92
C ILE A 75 -6.22 -4.10 -2.46
N GLY A 76 -6.66 -2.84 -2.50
CA GLY A 76 -7.95 -2.46 -3.05
C GLY A 76 -8.11 -2.87 -4.52
N LEU A 77 -7.06 -2.68 -5.33
CA LEU A 77 -7.04 -3.13 -6.71
C LEU A 77 -7.14 -4.66 -6.81
N ARG A 78 -6.39 -5.39 -5.99
CA ARG A 78 -6.42 -6.86 -5.96
C ARG A 78 -7.79 -7.41 -5.56
N VAL A 79 -8.39 -6.86 -4.50
CA VAL A 79 -9.73 -7.24 -4.04
C VAL A 79 -10.78 -6.92 -5.11
N TYR A 80 -10.70 -5.74 -5.73
CA TYR A 80 -11.60 -5.36 -6.82
C TYR A 80 -11.50 -6.30 -8.03
N THR A 81 -10.28 -6.73 -8.38
CA THR A 81 -10.08 -7.72 -9.46
C THR A 81 -10.54 -9.12 -9.06
N GLU A 82 -10.33 -9.55 -7.82
CA GLU A 82 -10.79 -10.87 -7.34
C GLU A 82 -12.31 -10.93 -7.23
N SER A 83 -13.00 -9.86 -6.84
CA SER A 83 -14.46 -9.83 -6.82
C SER A 83 -15.03 -10.02 -8.23
N GLN A 84 -14.42 -9.40 -9.25
CA GLN A 84 -14.84 -9.59 -10.64
C GLN A 84 -14.56 -11.01 -11.16
N LEU A 85 -13.37 -11.56 -10.87
CA LEU A 85 -12.98 -12.90 -11.33
C LEU A 85 -13.78 -14.03 -10.65
N ARG A 86 -14.22 -13.81 -9.41
CA ARG A 86 -15.00 -14.81 -8.66
C ARG A 86 -16.42 -14.94 -9.18
N ASP A 87 -17.00 -13.87 -9.74
CA ASP A 87 -18.31 -13.92 -10.40
C ASP A 87 -18.24 -14.73 -11.72
N GLU A 88 -17.15 -14.64 -12.49
CA GLU A 88 -16.93 -15.48 -13.69
C GLU A 88 -16.64 -16.96 -13.34
N ALA A 89 -15.92 -17.24 -12.26
CA ALA A 89 -15.54 -18.61 -11.89
C ALA A 89 -16.71 -19.47 -11.36
N SER A 90 -17.85 -18.85 -11.02
CA SER A 90 -19.08 -19.55 -10.58
C SER A 90 -20.26 -19.36 -11.53
N LEU A 91 -19.99 -19.05 -12.80
CA LEU A 91 -21.01 -19.01 -13.84
C LEU A 91 -21.74 -20.36 -13.90
N ARG A 92 -23.03 -20.34 -13.59
CA ARG A 92 -23.94 -21.48 -13.76
C ARG A 92 -24.74 -21.25 -15.01
N THR A 93 -25.01 -22.32 -15.76
CA THR A 93 -25.82 -22.26 -16.98
C THR A 93 -27.10 -23.03 -16.77
N VAL A 94 -28.23 -22.39 -17.09
CA VAL A 94 -29.54 -23.02 -17.19
C VAL A 94 -29.95 -23.08 -18.65
N ARG A 95 -30.61 -24.18 -19.02
CA ARG A 95 -31.17 -24.40 -20.34
C ARG A 95 -32.67 -24.60 -20.21
N TYR A 96 -33.41 -23.83 -20.99
CA TYR A 96 -34.85 -23.91 -21.14
C TYR A 96 -35.14 -24.70 -22.41
N GLU A 97 -35.84 -25.83 -22.27
CA GLU A 97 -36.37 -26.60 -23.39
C GLU A 97 -37.89 -26.52 -23.34
N CYS A 98 -38.45 -25.67 -24.20
CA CYS A 98 -39.88 -25.42 -24.23
C CYS A 98 -40.50 -25.95 -25.53
N THR A 99 -41.74 -26.43 -25.46
CA THR A 99 -42.51 -26.91 -26.60
C THR A 99 -43.84 -26.19 -26.69
N LEU A 100 -44.23 -25.79 -27.89
CA LEU A 100 -45.51 -25.13 -28.17
C LEU A 100 -45.96 -25.50 -29.59
N ASP A 101 -47.23 -25.85 -29.76
CA ASP A 101 -47.82 -26.22 -31.07
C ASP A 101 -47.07 -27.32 -31.85
N GLY A 102 -46.36 -28.21 -31.13
CA GLY A 102 -45.55 -29.28 -31.72
C GLY A 102 -44.15 -28.85 -32.18
N GLU A 103 -43.79 -27.58 -32.02
CA GLU A 103 -42.44 -27.06 -32.20
C GLU A 103 -41.67 -27.05 -30.87
N SER A 104 -40.35 -27.18 -30.93
CA SER A 104 -39.46 -27.13 -29.77
C SER A 104 -38.52 -25.95 -29.89
N TYR A 105 -38.38 -25.20 -28.80
CA TYR A 105 -37.57 -24.01 -28.67
C TYR A 105 -36.62 -24.17 -27.49
N VAL A 106 -35.41 -23.68 -27.66
CA VAL A 106 -34.31 -23.79 -26.74
C VAL A 106 -33.76 -22.40 -26.44
N TYR A 107 -33.56 -22.13 -25.15
CA TYR A 107 -32.90 -20.92 -24.68
C TYR A 107 -31.91 -21.25 -23.58
N GLU A 108 -30.78 -20.56 -23.54
CA GLU A 108 -29.76 -20.73 -22.51
C GLU A 108 -29.45 -19.40 -21.86
N ALA A 109 -29.32 -19.41 -20.54
CA ALA A 109 -28.89 -18.26 -19.76
C ALA A 109 -27.79 -18.70 -18.79
N SER A 110 -26.73 -17.92 -18.70
CA SER A 110 -25.64 -18.11 -17.76
C SER A 110 -25.64 -16.98 -16.74
N TYR A 111 -25.58 -17.34 -15.47
CA TYR A 111 -25.79 -16.44 -14.35
C TYR A 111 -24.73 -16.61 -13.26
N ASN A 112 -24.48 -15.55 -12.49
CA ASN A 112 -23.52 -15.55 -11.39
C ASN A 112 -24.13 -16.10 -10.08
N SER A 113 -23.35 -16.13 -9.00
CA SER A 113 -23.84 -16.58 -7.68
C SER A 113 -24.93 -15.69 -7.07
N GLN A 114 -25.17 -14.50 -7.61
CA GLN A 114 -26.22 -13.56 -7.21
C GLN A 114 -27.48 -13.74 -8.07
N TYR A 115 -27.56 -14.79 -8.90
CA TYR A 115 -28.66 -15.06 -9.84
C TYR A 115 -28.80 -14.05 -10.98
N GLN A 116 -27.83 -13.15 -11.14
CA GLN A 116 -27.83 -12.16 -12.22
C GLN A 116 -27.41 -12.80 -13.52
N ILE A 117 -28.19 -12.58 -14.58
CA ILE A 117 -27.92 -13.06 -15.93
C ILE A 117 -26.76 -12.26 -16.53
N LEU A 118 -25.73 -12.96 -16.99
CA LEU A 118 -24.53 -12.37 -17.60
C LEU A 118 -24.48 -12.61 -19.10
N TYR A 119 -24.92 -13.80 -19.54
CA TYR A 119 -24.97 -14.20 -20.94
C TYR A 119 -26.27 -14.92 -21.20
N GLU A 120 -26.93 -14.60 -22.30
CA GLU A 120 -28.17 -15.25 -22.69
C GLU A 120 -28.26 -15.38 -24.21
N GLY A 121 -28.92 -16.42 -24.67
CA GLY A 121 -29.08 -16.67 -26.09
C GLY A 121 -29.76 -18.00 -26.41
N GLY A 122 -30.36 -18.07 -27.59
CA GLY A 122 -31.08 -19.24 -28.04
C GLY A 122 -31.94 -18.93 -29.26
N ASP A 123 -33.08 -19.59 -29.34
CA ASP A 123 -34.00 -19.41 -30.45
C ASP A 123 -34.56 -17.99 -30.50
N ALA A 124 -34.43 -17.37 -31.67
CA ALA A 124 -34.91 -16.01 -31.92
C ALA A 124 -36.42 -15.85 -31.69
N TRP A 125 -37.18 -16.93 -31.80
CA TRP A 125 -38.61 -16.92 -31.48
C TRP A 125 -38.83 -16.54 -30.01
N ILE A 126 -38.08 -17.13 -29.08
CA ILE A 126 -38.18 -16.84 -27.63
C ILE A 126 -37.80 -15.38 -27.37
N SER A 127 -36.69 -14.90 -27.95
CA SER A 127 -36.27 -13.49 -27.83
C SER A 127 -37.36 -12.50 -28.27
N ASN A 128 -38.07 -12.80 -29.35
CA ASN A 128 -39.10 -11.90 -29.87
C ASN A 128 -40.43 -11.96 -29.11
N HIS A 129 -40.79 -13.13 -28.57
CA HIS A 129 -42.12 -13.37 -27.99
C HIS A 129 -42.13 -13.32 -26.46
N VAL A 130 -41.12 -13.89 -25.79
CA VAL A 130 -40.98 -13.93 -24.33
C VAL A 130 -40.14 -12.76 -23.82
N ARG A 131 -39.22 -12.24 -24.65
CA ARG A 131 -38.31 -11.13 -24.34
C ARG A 131 -37.52 -11.38 -23.04
N PRO A 132 -36.75 -12.47 -22.97
CA PRO A 132 -35.90 -12.78 -21.84
C PRO A 132 -34.96 -11.63 -21.44
N GLU A 133 -34.54 -10.81 -22.41
CA GLU A 133 -33.57 -9.73 -22.24
C GLU A 133 -34.04 -8.58 -21.32
N GLN A 134 -35.33 -8.56 -20.95
CA GLN A 134 -35.86 -7.60 -19.98
C GLN A 134 -35.67 -8.02 -18.52
N TYR A 135 -35.22 -9.26 -18.28
CA TYR A 135 -35.04 -9.82 -16.94
C TYR A 135 -33.56 -9.87 -16.58
N GLU A 136 -33.22 -9.33 -15.41
CA GLU A 136 -31.84 -9.39 -14.90
C GLU A 136 -31.61 -10.62 -14.01
N ASP A 137 -32.66 -11.22 -13.44
CA ASP A 137 -32.59 -12.36 -12.52
C ASP A 137 -33.10 -13.65 -13.18
N VAL A 138 -32.29 -14.71 -13.10
CA VAL A 138 -32.58 -16.00 -13.74
C VAL A 138 -33.82 -16.69 -13.17
N ASN A 139 -34.16 -16.49 -11.90
CA ASN A 139 -35.34 -17.10 -11.29
C ASN A 139 -36.61 -16.44 -11.81
N VAL A 140 -36.56 -15.11 -12.01
CA VAL A 140 -37.68 -14.35 -12.61
C VAL A 140 -37.86 -14.76 -14.05
N LEU A 141 -36.76 -14.87 -14.82
CA LEU A 141 -36.80 -15.37 -16.18
C LEU A 141 -37.37 -16.80 -16.25
N SER A 142 -36.94 -17.68 -15.35
CA SER A 142 -37.39 -19.08 -15.27
C SER A 142 -38.90 -19.18 -15.05
N ALA A 143 -39.43 -18.41 -14.10
CA ALA A 143 -40.86 -18.35 -13.83
C ALA A 143 -41.63 -17.81 -15.04
N GLN A 144 -41.16 -16.72 -15.64
CA GLN A 144 -41.79 -16.15 -16.84
C GLN A 144 -41.81 -17.12 -18.01
N MET A 145 -40.74 -17.90 -18.20
CA MET A 145 -40.65 -18.90 -19.26
C MET A 145 -41.69 -20.01 -19.05
N GLN A 146 -41.84 -20.50 -17.83
CA GLN A 146 -42.87 -21.48 -17.50
C GLN A 146 -44.27 -20.92 -17.72
N ASP A 147 -44.57 -19.76 -17.12
CA ASP A 147 -45.89 -19.13 -17.19
C ASP A 147 -46.30 -18.87 -18.65
N TYR A 148 -45.40 -18.33 -19.48
CA TYR A 148 -45.70 -18.02 -20.87
C TYR A 148 -46.07 -19.27 -21.67
N PHE A 149 -45.30 -20.35 -21.54
CA PHE A 149 -45.56 -21.58 -22.30
C PHE A 149 -46.79 -22.32 -21.77
N GLU A 150 -46.99 -22.38 -20.45
CA GLU A 150 -48.18 -23.01 -19.85
C GLU A 150 -49.48 -22.29 -20.22
N GLU A 151 -49.51 -20.95 -20.18
CA GLU A 151 -50.68 -20.15 -20.58
C GLU A 151 -51.08 -20.37 -22.04
N LYS A 152 -50.10 -20.72 -22.90
CA LYS A 152 -50.29 -20.99 -24.32
C LYS A 152 -50.58 -22.46 -24.62
N GLY A 153 -50.66 -23.32 -23.60
CA GLY A 153 -50.90 -24.77 -23.76
C GLY A 153 -49.66 -25.55 -24.19
N GLY A 154 -48.48 -24.95 -24.07
CA GLY A 154 -47.18 -25.59 -24.24
C GLY A 154 -46.62 -26.15 -22.92
N THR A 155 -45.38 -26.60 -22.95
CA THR A 155 -44.64 -27.04 -21.75
C THR A 155 -43.23 -26.48 -21.78
N CYS A 156 -42.64 -26.14 -20.63
CA CYS A 156 -41.23 -25.77 -20.58
C CYS A 156 -40.48 -26.49 -19.45
N THR A 157 -39.38 -27.15 -19.82
CA THR A 157 -38.49 -27.85 -18.89
C THR A 157 -37.24 -27.02 -18.65
N ILE A 158 -36.91 -26.82 -17.38
CA ILE A 158 -35.73 -26.07 -16.95
C ILE A 158 -34.65 -27.08 -16.53
N ILE A 159 -33.51 -27.03 -17.18
CA ILE A 159 -32.39 -27.95 -16.97
C ILE A 159 -31.18 -27.14 -16.52
N ASP A 160 -30.77 -27.31 -15.26
CA ASP A 160 -29.48 -26.81 -14.79
C ASP A 160 -28.35 -27.66 -15.38
N LYS A 161 -27.47 -27.04 -16.16
CA LYS A 161 -26.33 -27.72 -16.81
C LYS A 161 -25.11 -27.83 -15.89
N ASN A 162 -25.16 -27.25 -14.69
CA ASN A 162 -24.07 -27.30 -13.74
C ASN A 162 -24.21 -28.54 -12.84
N PRO A 163 -23.20 -29.44 -12.76
CA PRO A 163 -23.21 -30.57 -11.84
C PRO A 163 -23.08 -30.15 -10.36
#